data_AF-A0A522CA75-F1
#
_entry.id   AF-A0A522CA75-F1
#
_cell.length_a   1.000
_cell.length_b   1.000
_cell.length_c   1.000
_cell.angle_alpha   90.00
_cell.angle_beta   90.00
_cell.angle_gamma   90.00
#
_symmetry.space_group_name_H-M   'P 1'
#
loop_
_entity.id
_entity.type
_entity.pdbx_description
1 polymer ?
#
loop_
_entity_poly.entity_id
_entity_poly.type
_entity_poly.pdbx_seq_one_letter_code
_entity_poly.pdbx_strand_id
1 'polypeptide(L)'
;ASIDSVMPVWVGANWHERECFDMYGIIFKGHPDLRRILMPEDWEGHPLRKDYPIKGPAKEWPGFLDVLDRAKRFKEFEWHE
;
A
#
# COMPACT_ATOMS: atom_id res chain seq x y z
N ALA A 1 13.71 12.35 -6.68
CA ALA A 1 15.04 12.04 -7.23
C ALA A 1 14.89 10.88 -8.22
N SER A 2 15.59 10.92 -9.35
CA SER A 2 15.56 9.88 -10.38
C SER A 2 16.98 9.40 -10.62
N ILE A 3 17.20 8.10 -10.73
CA ILE A 3 18.50 7.46 -10.94
C ILE A 3 18.51 6.73 -12.27
N ASP A 4 19.68 6.54 -12.88
CA ASP A 4 19.80 5.75 -14.12
C ASP A 4 19.75 4.25 -13.81
N SER A 5 19.06 3.49 -14.66
CA SER A 5 18.94 2.04 -14.56
C SER A 5 20.29 1.36 -14.83
N VAL A 6 20.62 0.33 -14.04
CA VAL A 6 21.78 -0.54 -14.24
C VAL A 6 21.43 -1.85 -14.96
N MET A 7 20.15 -2.03 -15.34
CA MET A 7 19.66 -3.12 -16.18
C MET A 7 20.50 -3.35 -17.46
N PRO A 8 20.94 -2.34 -18.24
CA PRO A 8 21.75 -2.59 -19.44
C PRO A 8 23.12 -3.21 -19.13
N VAL A 9 23.62 -3.08 -17.90
CA VAL A 9 24.88 -3.72 -17.45
C VAL A 9 24.59 -5.10 -16.88
N TRP A 10 23.56 -5.20 -16.02
CA TRP A 10 23.16 -6.45 -15.37
C TRP A 10 21.68 -6.72 -15.58
N VAL A 11 21.38 -7.73 -16.41
CA VAL A 11 19.99 -8.13 -16.72
C VAL A 11 19.19 -8.51 -15.46
N GLY A 12 19.86 -9.07 -14.44
CA GLY A 12 19.24 -9.43 -13.15
C GLY A 12 18.74 -8.23 -12.32
N ALA A 13 19.18 -7.01 -12.64
CA ALA A 13 18.73 -5.80 -11.94
C ALA A 13 17.27 -5.44 -12.25
N ASN A 14 16.69 -5.95 -13.34
CA ASN A 14 15.31 -5.65 -13.75
C ASN A 14 14.29 -5.83 -12.60
N TRP A 15 14.34 -6.97 -11.92
CA TRP A 15 13.42 -7.26 -10.81
C TRP A 15 13.65 -6.37 -9.59
N HIS A 16 14.92 -6.12 -9.25
CA HIS A 16 15.29 -5.34 -8.08
C HIS A 16 14.96 -3.85 -8.24
N GLU A 17 15.11 -3.32 -9.46
CA GLU A 17 14.72 -1.93 -9.77
C GLU A 17 13.21 -1.75 -9.72
N ARG A 18 12.44 -2.74 -10.21
CA ARG A 18 10.97 -2.74 -10.10
C ARG A 18 10.48 -2.88 -8.67
N GLU A 19 11.12 -3.73 -7.86
CA GLU A 19 10.84 -3.85 -6.43
C GLU A 19 11.10 -2.52 -5.70
N CYS A 20 12.25 -1.89 -5.95
CA CYS A 20 12.58 -0.58 -5.38
C CYS A 20 11.56 0.49 -5.79
N PHE A 21 11.09 0.46 -7.04
CA PHE A 21 10.04 1.35 -7.52
C PHE A 21 8.71 1.12 -6.78
N ASP A 22 8.28 -0.13 -6.61
CA ASP A 22 7.01 -0.45 -5.95
C ASP A 22 7.05 -0.12 -4.44
N MET A 23 8.13 -0.49 -3.76
CA MET A 23 8.24 -0.39 -2.30
C MET A 23 8.69 0.98 -1.79
N TYR A 24 9.55 1.67 -2.53
CA TYR A 24 10.13 2.97 -2.14
C TYR A 24 9.80 4.12 -3.10
N GLY A 25 9.21 3.85 -4.26
CA GLY A 25 8.86 4.90 -5.25
C GLY A 25 10.08 5.57 -5.88
N ILE A 26 11.19 4.83 -6.02
CA ILE A 26 12.39 5.32 -6.72
C ILE A 26 12.20 5.14 -8.22
N ILE A 27 12.40 6.21 -8.99
CA ILE A 27 12.23 6.19 -10.46
C ILE A 27 13.57 5.90 -11.12
N PHE A 28 13.63 4.80 -11.88
CA PHE A 28 14.78 4.39 -12.68
C PHE A 28 14.61 4.83 -14.15
N LYS A 29 15.51 5.69 -14.64
CA LYS A 29 15.55 6.15 -16.03
C LYS A 29 16.19 5.10 -16.92
N GLY A 30 15.58 4.84 -18.08
CA GLY A 30 16.08 3.85 -19.04
C GLY A 30 15.71 2.39 -18.72
N HIS A 31 14.92 2.15 -17.68
CA HIS A 31 14.38 0.82 -17.41
C HIS A 31 13.27 0.48 -18.44
N PRO A 32 13.27 -0.72 -19.05
CA PRO A 32 12.34 -1.07 -20.14
C PRO A 32 10.88 -1.21 -19.69
N ASP A 33 10.62 -1.67 -18.46
CA ASP A 33 9.26 -1.85 -17.93
C ASP A 33 9.21 -1.57 -16.42
N LEU A 34 8.98 -0.31 -16.06
CA LEU A 34 8.88 0.12 -14.67
C LEU A 34 7.42 0.07 -14.19
N ARG A 35 6.93 -1.14 -13.93
CA ARG A 35 5.60 -1.41 -13.37
C ARG A 35 5.68 -2.04 -11.98
N ARG A 36 4.62 -1.89 -11.20
CA ARG A 36 4.45 -2.57 -9.91
C ARG A 36 4.44 -4.10 -10.07
N ILE A 37 4.90 -4.79 -9.03
CA ILE A 37 5.04 -6.26 -9.03
C ILE A 37 4.53 -6.91 -7.75
N LEU A 38 4.71 -6.29 -6.58
CA LEU A 38 4.38 -6.87 -5.29
C LEU A 38 3.03 -6.34 -4.80
N MET A 39 2.77 -5.04 -4.98
CA MET A 39 1.49 -4.46 -4.62
C MET A 39 0.44 -4.62 -5.73
N PRO A 40 -0.85 -4.75 -5.37
CA PRO A 40 -1.96 -4.60 -6.31
C PRO A 40 -1.87 -3.28 -7.09
N GLU A 41 -2.38 -3.28 -8.32
CA GLU A 41 -2.34 -2.10 -9.20
C GLU A 41 -3.05 -0.89 -8.56
N ASP A 42 -4.13 -1.13 -7.80
CA ASP A 42 -4.93 -0.12 -7.10
C ASP A 42 -4.30 0.40 -5.80
N TRP A 43 -3.10 -0.03 -5.44
CA TRP A 43 -2.48 0.37 -4.17
C TRP A 43 -2.02 1.83 -4.21
N GLU A 44 -2.26 2.60 -3.17
CA GLU A 44 -1.76 3.98 -3.09
C GLU A 44 -0.58 4.05 -2.11
N GLY A 45 0.55 4.57 -2.60
CA GLY A 45 1.77 4.73 -1.81
C GLY A 45 2.82 3.61 -1.97
N HIS A 46 3.77 3.62 -1.04
CA HIS A 46 5.03 2.85 -1.08
C HIS A 46 5.36 2.32 0.33
N PRO A 47 5.05 1.04 0.63
CA PRO A 47 5.02 0.53 2.01
C PRO A 47 6.32 0.58 2.80
N LEU A 48 7.49 0.48 2.14
CA LEU A 48 8.78 0.44 2.85
C LEU A 48 9.34 1.84 3.16
N ARG A 49 8.64 2.90 2.76
CA ARG A 49 9.00 4.26 3.15
C ARG A 49 8.79 4.49 4.64
N LYS A 50 9.70 5.23 5.28
CA LYS A 50 9.61 5.52 6.72
C LYS A 50 8.46 6.45 7.09
N ASP A 51 8.02 7.28 6.15
CA ASP A 51 6.82 8.10 6.24
C ASP A 51 5.51 7.31 6.03
N TYR A 52 5.60 6.08 5.52
CA TYR A 52 4.41 5.25 5.32
C TYR A 52 3.87 4.75 6.66
N PRO A 53 2.56 4.87 6.92
CA PRO A 53 1.98 4.47 8.19
C PRO A 53 2.12 2.95 8.39
N ILE A 54 2.70 2.54 9.53
CA ILE A 54 2.94 1.13 9.89
C ILE A 54 1.63 0.35 10.00
N LYS A 55 0.58 1.02 10.47
CA LYS A 55 -0.79 0.53 10.33
C LYS A 55 -1.23 0.95 8.94
N GLY A 56 -1.53 -0.02 8.08
CA GLY A 56 -2.18 0.25 6.78
C GLY A 56 -3.40 1.16 6.97
N PRO A 57 -3.94 1.73 5.89
CA PRO A 57 -5.13 2.57 6.00
C PRO A 57 -6.14 1.83 6.87
N ALA A 58 -6.67 2.51 7.89
CA ALA A 58 -7.77 2.00 8.70
C ALA A 58 -8.99 1.92 7.77
N LYS A 59 -8.97 0.99 6.82
CA LYS A 59 -10.09 0.63 6.00
C LYS A 59 -10.91 -0.25 6.90
N GLU A 60 -11.59 0.40 7.85
CA GLU A 60 -12.61 -0.24 8.65
C GLU A 60 -13.53 -0.96 7.68
N TRP A 61 -13.69 -2.27 7.88
CA TRP A 61 -14.54 -3.06 7.01
C TRP A 61 -15.93 -2.43 7.05
N PRO A 62 -16.58 -2.10 5.91
CA PRO A 62 -17.86 -1.41 5.93
C PRO A 62 -18.91 -2.14 6.78
N GLY A 63 -18.92 -3.47 6.74
CA GLY A 63 -19.82 -4.27 7.58
C GLY A 63 -19.51 -4.21 9.08
N PHE A 64 -18.27 -3.89 9.49
CA PHE A 64 -17.92 -3.72 10.90
C PHE A 64 -18.53 -2.44 11.47
N LEU A 65 -18.52 -1.36 10.68
CA LEU A 65 -19.19 -0.10 11.02
C LEU A 65 -20.70 -0.29 11.18
N ASP A 66 -21.33 -1.05 10.27
CA ASP A 66 -22.76 -1.38 10.37
C ASP A 66 -23.08 -2.18 11.64
N VAL A 67 -22.22 -3.13 12.02
CA VAL A 67 -22.37 -3.92 13.25
C VAL A 67 -22.23 -3.04 14.50
N LEU A 68 -21.25 -2.13 14.51
CA LEU A 68 -21.06 -1.19 15.62
C LEU A 68 -22.23 -0.22 15.77
N ASP A 69 -22.75 0.29 14.64
CA ASP A 69 -23.92 1.16 14.64
C ASP A 69 -25.15 0.41 15.18
N ARG A 70 -25.34 -0.83 14.74
CA ARG A 70 -26.41 -1.69 15.24
C ARG A 70 -26.26 -1.99 16.73
N ALA A 71 -25.04 -2.24 17.21
CA ALA A 71 -24.77 -2.46 18.63
C ALA A 71 -25.07 -1.21 19.49
N LYS A 72 -24.74 -0.01 18.99
CA LYS A 72 -25.11 1.26 19.66
C LYS A 72 -26.62 1.43 19.77
N ARG A 73 -27.36 1.18 18.68
CA ARG A 73 -28.83 1.24 18.69
C ARG A 73 -29.43 0.25 19.69
N PHE A 74 -28.89 -0.97 19.77
CA PHE A 74 -29.37 -1.94 20.77
C PHE A 74 -29.11 -1.52 22.20
N LYS A 75 -28.01 -0.81 22.44
CA LYS A 75 -27.68 -0.26 23.76
C LYS A 75 -28.69 0.78 24.25
N GLU A 76 -29.31 1.53 23.35
CA GLU A 76 -30.39 2.48 23.70
C GLU A 76 -31.66 1.79 24.22
N PHE A 77 -31.82 0.50 23.93
CA PHE A 77 -32.92 -0.33 24.45
C PHE A 77 -32.50 -1.18 25.65
N GLU A 78 -31.29 -1.00 26.18
CA GLU A 78 -30.92 -1.63 27.46
C GLU A 78 -31.83 -1.07 28.55
N TRP A 79 -32.41 -1.98 29.33
CA TRP A 79 -33.21 -1.63 30.49
C TRP A 79 -32.33 -0.89 31.49
N HIS A 80 -32.65 0.37 31.75
CA HIS A 80 -32.11 1.12 32.87
C HIS A 80 -33.12 1.02 34.02
N GLU A 81 -32.72 0.37 35.11
CA GLU A 81 -33.44 0.43 36.40
C GLU A 81 -33.34 1.83 37.01
#